data_AF-A0AAW2XFR0-F1
#
_entry.id   AF-A0AAW2XFR0-F1
#
_cell.length_a   1.000
_cell.length_b   1.000
_cell.length_c   1.000
_cell.angle_alpha   90.00
_cell.angle_beta   90.00
_cell.angle_gamma   90.00
#
_symmetry.space_group_name_H-M   'P 1'
#
loop_
_entity.id
_entity.type
_entity.pdbx_description
1 polymer ?
#
loop_
_entity_poly.entity_id
_entity_poly.type
_entity_poly.pdbx_seq_one_letter_code
_entity_poly.pdbx_strand_id
1 'polypeptide(L)'
;MATLSRTLPDLSKLEPLDGTNFKRWSQKLLIIFEQLDVDYVLFTDPPENPQLTSDASTAIVSATQTETNRTNDEQKAKYERDNKTVRGHLLNHMSNTLFDLFVNQKSAKEI
;
A
#
# COMPACT_ATOMS: atom_id res chain seq x y z
N MET A 1 -13.10 19.68 19.08
CA MET A 1 -12.67 18.87 17.92
C MET A 1 -11.51 19.61 17.26
N ALA A 2 -10.27 19.25 17.60
CA ALA A 2 -9.10 19.86 16.97
C ALA A 2 -8.87 19.18 15.63
N THR A 3 -9.12 19.90 14.54
CA THR A 3 -8.70 19.47 13.20
C THR A 3 -7.18 19.55 13.18
N LEU A 4 -6.50 18.43 13.39
CA LEU A 4 -5.07 18.30 13.13
C LEU A 4 -4.88 18.60 11.64
N SER A 5 -4.38 19.79 11.32
CA SER A 5 -3.88 20.12 10.00
C SER A 5 -2.74 19.14 9.73
N ARG A 6 -3.04 18.09 8.96
CA ARG A 6 -2.11 17.02 8.62
C ARG A 6 -1.03 17.63 7.72
N THR A 7 0.04 18.14 8.32
CA THR A 7 1.18 18.68 7.59
C THR A 7 1.83 17.53 6.83
N LEU A 8 1.99 17.68 5.51
CA LEU A 8 2.67 16.68 4.70
C LEU A 8 4.07 16.42 5.27
N PRO A 9 4.46 15.15 5.48
CA PRO A 9 5.78 14.83 5.98
C PRO A 9 6.85 15.32 4.99
N ASP A 10 7.87 16.01 5.49
CA ASP A 10 8.96 16.50 4.65
C ASP A 10 9.91 15.35 4.28
N LEU A 11 9.65 14.71 3.15
CA LEU A 11 10.46 13.61 2.60
C LEU A 11 11.81 14.07 2.06
N SER A 12 12.04 15.38 1.84
CA SER A 12 13.29 15.88 1.26
C SER A 12 14.51 15.65 2.17
N LYS A 13 14.27 15.42 3.47
CA LYS A 13 15.29 15.14 4.48
C LYS A 13 15.57 13.66 4.70
N LEU A 14 14.96 12.78 3.91
CA LEU A 14 15.17 11.34 4.03
C LEU A 14 16.46 10.95 3.31
N GLU A 15 17.44 10.47 4.09
CA GLU A 15 18.67 9.88 3.57
C GLU A 15 18.33 8.61 2.77
N PRO A 16 18.85 8.42 1.54
CA PRO A 16 18.59 7.22 0.77
C PRO A 16 19.13 5.95 1.43
N LEU A 17 18.48 4.81 1.20
CA LEU A 17 18.96 3.49 1.62
C LEU A 17 20.23 3.14 0.85
N ASP A 18 21.33 2.98 1.58
CA ASP A 18 22.67 2.68 1.03
C ASP A 18 23.19 1.28 1.39
N GLY A 19 22.38 0.50 2.10
CA GLY A 19 22.73 -0.84 2.58
C GLY A 19 23.31 -0.88 4.00
N THR A 20 23.70 0.25 4.58
CA THR A 20 24.23 0.34 5.96
C THR A 20 23.23 0.97 6.94
N ASN A 21 22.29 1.77 6.42
CA ASN A 21 21.39 2.60 7.20
C ASN A 21 19.94 2.07 7.31
N PHE A 22 19.68 0.80 6.96
CA PHE A 22 18.34 0.20 6.86
C PHE A 22 17.44 0.49 8.07
N LYS A 23 17.92 0.26 9.30
CA LYS A 23 17.12 0.48 10.52
C LYS A 23 16.61 1.93 10.64
N ARG A 24 17.44 2.92 10.29
CA ARG A 24 17.07 4.34 10.36
C ARG A 24 16.13 4.70 9.22
N TRP A 25 16.44 4.22 8.02
CA TRP A 25 15.68 4.46 6.80
C TRP A 25 14.24 3.92 6.92
N SER A 26 14.09 2.65 7.30
CA SER A 26 12.79 1.99 7.40
C SER A 26 11.90 2.61 8.47
N GLN A 27 12.45 2.98 9.63
CA GLN A 27 11.70 3.65 10.70
C GLN A 27 11.19 5.03 10.28
N LYS A 28 12.00 5.82 9.56
CA LYS A 28 11.55 7.12 9.05
C LYS A 28 10.43 6.97 8.03
N LEU A 29 10.53 6.02 7.10
CA LEU A 29 9.46 5.77 6.12
C LEU A 29 8.18 5.25 6.78
N LEU A 30 8.30 4.37 7.78
CA LEU A 30 7.13 3.85 8.50
C LEU A 30 6.34 4.96 9.19
N ILE A 31 7.02 5.88 9.88
CA ILE A 31 6.38 7.05 10.51
C ILE A 31 5.64 7.91 9.47
N ILE A 32 6.23 8.09 8.28
CA ILE A 32 5.62 8.84 7.18
C ILE A 32 4.36 8.12 6.68
N PHE A 33 4.43 6.81 6.46
CA PHE A 33 3.31 6.02 5.96
C PHE A 33 2.16 5.90 6.98
N GLU A 34 2.47 5.82 8.27
CA GLU A 34 1.48 5.86 9.34
C GLU A 34 0.74 7.21 9.37
N GLN A 35 1.46 8.32 9.20
CA GLN A 35 0.82 9.65 9.09
C GLN A 35 -0.07 9.79 7.84
N LEU A 36 0.25 9.05 6.78
CA LEU A 36 -0.53 9.02 5.54
C LEU A 36 -1.65 7.98 5.55
N ASP A 37 -1.73 7.11 6.56
CA ASP A 37 -2.69 6.00 6.67
C ASP A 37 -2.57 4.99 5.50
N VAL A 38 -1.32 4.67 5.12
CA VAL A 38 -0.98 3.76 4.00
C VAL A 38 0.00 2.66 4.39
N ASP A 39 0.50 2.63 5.63
CA ASP A 39 1.46 1.63 6.13
C ASP A 39 0.88 0.21 6.09
N TYR A 40 -0.45 0.07 6.18
CA TYR A 40 -1.15 -1.22 6.07
C TYR A 40 -0.74 -2.02 4.81
N VAL A 41 -0.40 -1.37 3.70
CA VAL A 41 0.02 -2.02 2.45
C VAL A 41 1.28 -2.88 2.67
N LEU A 42 2.18 -2.50 3.58
CA LEU A 42 3.41 -3.23 3.85
C LEU A 42 3.15 -4.57 4.54
N PHE A 43 1.98 -4.74 5.17
CA PHE A 43 1.67 -5.89 6.02
C PHE A 43 0.46 -6.70 5.53
N THR A 44 -0.30 -6.16 4.58
CA THR A 44 -1.53 -6.77 4.07
C THR A 44 -1.38 -7.22 2.63
N ASP A 45 -1.94 -8.38 2.32
CA ASP A 45 -2.06 -8.84 0.94
C ASP A 45 -3.13 -8.04 0.19
N PRO A 46 -3.03 -7.92 -1.14
CA PRO A 46 -4.08 -7.31 -1.94
C PRO A 46 -5.42 -8.00 -1.70
N PRO A 47 -6.55 -7.25 -1.66
CA PRO A 47 -7.86 -7.86 -1.49
C PRO A 47 -8.14 -8.89 -2.58
N GLU A 48 -8.56 -10.09 -2.17
CA GLU A 48 -8.87 -11.20 -3.05
C GLU A 48 -10.07 -10.90 -3.96
N ASN A 49 -9.99 -11.31 -5.22
CA ASN A 49 -11.12 -11.24 -6.14
C ASN A 49 -12.10 -12.38 -5.76
N PRO A 50 -13.39 -12.12 -5.47
CA PRO A 50 -14.33 -13.16 -5.03
C PRO A 50 -14.70 -14.22 -6.09
N GLN A 51 -13.95 -14.32 -7.18
CA GLN A 51 -14.29 -15.21 -8.27
C GLN A 51 -13.28 -16.35 -8.32
N LEU A 52 -13.64 -17.43 -7.62
CA LEU A 52 -13.52 -18.85 -8.01
C LEU A 52 -13.48 -19.75 -6.76
N THR A 53 -14.57 -19.80 -6.00
CA THR A 53 -15.00 -21.07 -5.41
C THR A 53 -16.26 -21.50 -6.15
N SER A 54 -16.04 -22.25 -7.23
CA SER A 54 -17.08 -23.09 -7.79
C SER A 54 -17.41 -24.15 -6.75
N ASP A 55 -18.46 -23.96 -5.97
CA ASP A 55 -19.34 -25.06 -5.62
C ASP A 55 -20.73 -24.53 -5.28
N ALA A 56 -21.70 -25.34 -5.68
CA ALA A 56 -23.03 -24.94 -6.06
C ALA A 56 -23.90 -24.36 -4.93
N SER A 57 -24.92 -23.62 -5.40
CA SER A 57 -26.21 -23.37 -4.75
C SER A 57 -26.24 -22.23 -3.73
N THR A 58 -26.82 -21.10 -4.12
CA THR A 58 -28.25 -20.83 -3.88
C THR A 58 -28.58 -19.43 -4.38
N ALA A 59 -29.47 -19.38 -5.36
CA ALA A 59 -30.00 -18.16 -5.95
C ALA A 59 -30.92 -17.45 -4.94
N ILE A 60 -30.43 -16.43 -4.22
CA ILE A 60 -31.23 -15.27 -3.78
C ILE A 60 -30.25 -14.09 -3.58
N VAL A 61 -30.76 -12.86 -3.66
CA VAL A 61 -30.13 -11.56 -3.27
C VAL A 61 -29.57 -10.67 -4.40
N SER A 62 -30.47 -10.15 -5.23
CA SER A 62 -30.16 -9.19 -6.33
C SER A 62 -30.05 -7.71 -5.92
N ALA A 63 -29.87 -7.38 -4.64
CA ALA A 63 -29.59 -5.99 -4.21
C ALA A 63 -28.26 -5.90 -3.43
N THR A 64 -28.07 -6.77 -2.44
CA THR A 64 -26.87 -6.83 -1.59
C THR A 64 -25.60 -7.23 -2.35
N GLN A 65 -25.69 -8.02 -3.43
CA GLN A 65 -24.53 -8.36 -4.29
C GLN A 65 -23.97 -7.12 -5.01
N THR A 66 -24.80 -6.15 -5.36
CA THR A 66 -24.33 -4.98 -6.11
C THR A 66 -23.65 -3.94 -5.23
N GLU A 67 -23.99 -3.87 -3.94
CA GLU A 67 -23.31 -3.00 -2.97
C GLU A 67 -22.01 -3.63 -2.49
N THR A 68 -22.01 -4.93 -2.20
CA THR A 68 -20.81 -5.69 -1.79
C THR A 68 -19.73 -5.74 -2.87
N ASN A 69 -20.12 -5.92 -4.15
CA ASN A 69 -19.18 -5.85 -5.27
C ASN A 69 -18.59 -4.45 -5.43
N ARG A 70 -19.40 -3.38 -5.29
CA ARG A 70 -18.91 -1.99 -5.35
C ARG A 70 -17.93 -1.67 -4.22
N THR A 71 -18.24 -2.08 -2.99
CA THR A 71 -17.33 -1.87 -1.86
C THR A 71 -16.01 -2.61 -2.04
N ASN A 72 -16.03 -3.81 -2.64
CA ASN A 72 -14.81 -4.55 -2.93
C ASN A 72 -13.97 -3.87 -4.03
N ASP A 73 -14.62 -3.42 -5.12
CA ASP A 73 -13.94 -2.68 -6.19
C ASP A 73 -13.30 -1.38 -5.66
N GLU A 74 -13.99 -0.67 -4.77
CA GLU A 74 -13.48 0.53 -4.10
C GLU A 74 -12.29 0.22 -3.17
N GLN A 75 -12.37 -0.85 -2.38
CA GLN A 75 -11.28 -1.31 -1.51
C GLN A 75 -10.04 -1.70 -2.32
N LYS A 76 -10.24 -2.44 -3.42
CA LYS A 76 -9.16 -2.81 -4.34
C LYS A 76 -8.54 -1.60 -5.02
N ALA A 77 -9.36 -0.66 -5.49
CA ALA A 77 -8.87 0.58 -6.07
C ALA A 77 -8.12 1.45 -5.06
N LYS A 78 -8.54 1.45 -3.78
CA LYS A 78 -7.81 2.10 -2.69
C LYS A 78 -6.46 1.43 -2.45
N TYR A 79 -6.44 0.11 -2.25
CA TYR A 79 -5.20 -0.65 -2.05
C TYR A 79 -4.21 -0.41 -3.19
N GLU A 80 -4.65 -0.48 -4.45
CA GLU A 80 -3.78 -0.29 -5.61
C GLU A 80 -3.16 1.12 -5.67
N ARG A 81 -3.92 2.15 -5.27
CA ARG A 81 -3.42 3.53 -5.20
C ARG A 81 -2.40 3.70 -4.08
N ASP A 82 -2.70 3.16 -2.92
CA ASP A 82 -1.84 3.26 -1.74
C ASP A 82 -0.56 2.44 -1.97
N ASN A 83 -0.69 1.24 -2.56
CA ASN A 83 0.44 0.40 -2.97
C ASN A 83 1.39 1.13 -3.92
N LYS A 84 0.87 1.78 -4.97
CA LYS A 84 1.68 2.60 -5.87
C LYS A 84 2.40 3.73 -5.13
N THR A 85 1.73 4.36 -4.18
CA THR A 85 2.29 5.48 -3.40
C THR A 85 3.43 5.00 -2.51
N VAL A 86 3.20 3.97 -1.69
CA VAL A 86 4.21 3.38 -0.79
C VAL A 86 5.40 2.86 -1.60
N ARG A 87 5.13 2.08 -2.65
CA ARG A 87 6.16 1.57 -3.57
C ARG A 87 6.99 2.69 -4.19
N GLY A 88 6.34 3.76 -4.65
CA GLY A 88 7.02 4.93 -5.20
C GLY A 88 7.98 5.56 -4.20
N HIS A 89 7.57 5.72 -2.93
CA HIS A 89 8.43 6.26 -1.90
C HIS A 89 9.59 5.34 -1.53
N LEU A 90 9.36 4.02 -1.40
CA LEU A 90 10.44 3.05 -1.16
C LEU A 90 11.52 3.15 -2.25
N LEU A 91 11.11 3.10 -3.52
CA LEU A 91 12.01 3.12 -4.67
C LEU A 91 12.76 4.45 -4.83
N ASN A 92 12.09 5.59 -4.65
CA ASN A 92 12.74 6.91 -4.80
C ASN A 92 13.79 7.19 -3.70
N HIS A 93 13.67 6.51 -2.56
CA HIS A 93 14.53 6.73 -1.41
C HIS A 93 15.53 5.60 -1.17
N MET A 94 15.86 4.80 -2.19
CA MET A 94 16.97 3.86 -2.15
C MET A 94 18.04 4.21 -3.19
N SER A 95 19.24 3.65 -3.05
CA SER A 95 20.29 3.80 -4.07
C SER A 95 19.87 3.19 -5.41
N ASN A 96 20.46 3.66 -6.52
CA ASN A 96 20.15 3.16 -7.87
C ASN A 96 20.32 1.64 -7.99
N THR A 97 21.35 1.06 -7.35
CA THR A 97 21.56 -0.39 -7.35
C THR A 97 20.38 -1.15 -6.72
N LEU A 98 19.82 -0.64 -5.63
CA LEU A 98 18.65 -1.23 -4.98
C LEU A 98 17.38 -0.97 -5.79
N PHE A 99 17.25 0.23 -6.37
CA PHE A 99 16.14 0.55 -7.27
C PHE A 99 16.05 -0.46 -8.41
N ASP A 100 17.17 -0.71 -9.11
CA ASP A 100 17.21 -1.66 -10.24
C ASP A 100 16.86 -3.10 -9.82
N LEU A 101 17.17 -3.47 -8.58
CA LEU A 101 16.82 -4.79 -8.01
C LEU A 101 15.30 -4.92 -7.74
N PHE A 102 14.67 -3.86 -7.22
CA PHE A 102 13.30 -3.91 -6.73
C PHE A 102 12.25 -3.29 -7.67
N VAL A 103 12.66 -2.59 -8.74
CA VAL A 103 11.74 -1.91 -9.68
C VAL A 103 10.77 -2.87 -10.36
N ASN A 104 11.05 -4.17 -10.44
CA ASN A 104 10.13 -5.15 -11.03
C ASN A 104 9.09 -5.69 -10.03
N GLN A 105 9.29 -5.48 -8.72
CA GLN A 105 8.29 -5.86 -7.71
C GLN A 105 7.06 -4.98 -7.87
N LYS A 106 5.87 -5.58 -7.87
CA LYS A 106 4.60 -4.86 -8.03
C LYS A 106 3.97 -4.51 -6.69
N SER A 107 4.28 -5.29 -5.66
CA SER A 107 3.82 -5.08 -4.30
C SER A 107 4.86 -4.30 -3.49
N ALA A 108 4.44 -3.29 -2.74
CA ALA A 108 5.30 -2.62 -1.78
C ALA A 108 5.73 -3.55 -0.63
N LYS A 109 4.94 -4.59 -0.34
CA LYS A 109 5.26 -5.63 0.66
C LYS A 109 6.44 -6.52 0.24
N GLU A 110 6.75 -6.58 -1.05
CA GLU A 110 7.82 -7.41 -1.62
C GLU A 110 9.15 -6.64 -1.82
N ILE A 111 9.18 -5.36 -1.45
CA ILE A 111 10.35 -4.47 -1.48
C ILE A 111 10.93 -4.34 -0.08
#